data_AF-A0A2N3AAA1-F1
#
_entry.id   AF-A0A2N3AAA1-F1
#
_cell.length_a   1.000
_cell.length_b   1.000
_cell.length_c   1.000
_cell.angle_alpha   90.00
_cell.angle_beta   90.00
_cell.angle_gamma   90.00
#
_symmetry.space_group_name_H-M   'P 1'
#
loop_
_entity.id
_entity.type
_entity.pdbx_description
1 polymer ?
#
loop_
_entity_poly.entity_id
_entity_poly.type
_entity_poly.pdbx_seq_one_letter_code
_entity_poly.pdbx_strand_id
1 'polypeptide(L)' 'MAVGFIKEISSTKGYGFITDESTGMLVRFNVSEITEDLDIEEKICFIVIDLDPGKMAINLKNVRSYI' A
#
# COMPACT_ATOMS: atom_id res chain seq x y z
N MET A 1 8.60 -6.76 6.09
CA MET A 1 7.81 -5.53 5.89
C MET A 1 8.47 -4.73 4.79
N ALA A 2 7.68 -4.25 3.84
CA ALA A 2 8.11 -3.39 2.74
C ALA A 2 7.69 -1.94 3.03
N VAL A 3 8.36 -1.00 2.36
CA VAL A 3 8.12 0.44 2.52
C VAL A 3 7.93 1.03 1.13
N GLY A 4 7.09 2.05 1.02
CA GLY A 4 6.76 2.64 -0.27
C GLY A 4 5.79 3.78 -0.15
N PHE A 5 5.27 4.19 -1.30
CA PHE A 5 4.37 5.35 -1.40
C PHE A 5 3.10 4.98 -2.11
N ILE A 6 1.98 5.50 -1.61
CA ILE A 6 0.70 5.33 -2.29
C ILE A 6 0.73 6.12 -3.60
N LYS A 7 0.59 5.41 -4.72
CA LYS A 7 0.57 6.01 -6.05
C LYS A 7 -0.83 6.45 -6.46
N GLU A 8 -1.83 5.66 -6.11
CA GLU A 8 -3.23 5.91 -6.44
C GLU A 8 -4.15 5.25 -5.39
N ILE A 9 -5.20 5.97 -4.98
CA ILE A 9 -6.33 5.43 -4.23
C ILE A 9 -7.59 5.67 -5.07
N SER A 10 -8.30 4.60 -5.39
CA SER A 10 -9.57 4.67 -6.10
C SER A 10 -10.70 4.10 -5.24
N SER A 11 -11.32 4.93 -4.39
CA SER A 11 -12.45 4.51 -3.54
C SER A 11 -13.63 3.96 -4.34
N THR A 12 -13.88 4.50 -5.55
CA THR A 12 -14.91 4.00 -6.47
C THR A 12 -14.62 2.59 -6.98
N LYS A 13 -13.34 2.24 -7.17
CA LYS A 13 -12.93 0.92 -7.66
C LYS A 13 -12.66 -0.07 -6.51
N GLY A 14 -12.53 0.41 -5.28
CA GLY A 14 -12.26 -0.40 -4.08
C GLY A 14 -10.80 -0.86 -3.95
N TYR A 15 -9.88 -0.37 -4.78
CA TYR A 15 -8.46 -0.71 -4.72
C TYR A 15 -7.57 0.51 -4.98
N GLY A 16 -6.28 0.35 -4.68
CA GLY A 16 -5.23 1.30 -5.00
C GLY A 16 -3.91 0.61 -5.33
N PHE A 17 -2.88 1.41 -5.58
CA PHE A 17 -1.54 0.94 -5.88
C PHE A 17 -0.48 1.64 -5.04
N ILE A 18 0.51 0.87 -4.58
CA ILE A 18 1.69 1.33 -3.88
C ILE A 18 2.90 1.12 -4.76
N THR A 19 3.78 2.11 -4.82
CA THR A 19 5.12 1.93 -5.39
C THR A 19 6.04 1.45 -4.28
N ASP A 20 6.51 0.21 -4.37
CA ASP A 20 7.49 -0.34 -3.45
C ASP A 20 8.85 0.35 -3.65
N GLU A 21 9.41 0.94 -2.59
CA GLU A 21 10.64 1.73 -2.65
C GLU A 21 11.88 0.85 -2.93
N SER A 22 11.85 -0.42 -2.51
CA SER A 22 12.98 -1.34 -2.67
C SER A 22 13.04 -1.97 -4.04
N THR A 23 11.89 -2.25 -4.66
CA THR A 23 11.80 -3.00 -5.92
C THR A 23 11.35 -2.14 -7.09
N GLY A 24 10.77 -0.96 -6.83
CA GLY A 24 10.15 -0.09 -7.84
C GLY A 24 8.88 -0.67 -8.46
N MET A 25 8.37 -1.80 -7.96
CA MET A 25 7.20 -2.46 -8.49
C MET A 25 5.92 -1.82 -7.94
N LEU A 26 4.86 -1.84 -8.77
CA LEU A 26 3.51 -1.49 -8.32
C LEU A 26 2.87 -2.69 -7.63
N VAL A 27 2.45 -2.50 -6.39
CA VAL A 27 1.74 -3.51 -5.59
C VAL A 27 0.31 -3.02 -5.38
N ARG A 28 -0.66 -3.88 -5.69
CA ARG A 28 -2.08 -3.57 -5.51
C ARG A 28 -2.47 -3.73 -4.03
N PHE A 29 -3.32 -2.86 -3.51
CA PHE A 29 -3.98 -3.06 -2.22
C PHE A 29 -5.49 -2.82 -2.34
N ASN A 30 -6.26 -3.35 -1.40
CA ASN A 30 -7.69 -3.06 -1.31
C ASN A 30 -7.89 -1.84 -0.40
N VAL A 31 -8.84 -0.97 -0.75
CA VAL A 31 -9.16 0.22 0.07
C VAL A 31 -9.62 -0.18 1.48
N SER A 32 -10.18 -1.38 1.65
CA SER A 32 -10.51 -1.95 2.97
C SER A 32 -9.30 -2.18 3.89
N GLU A 33 -8.08 -2.22 3.35
CA GLU A 33 -6.84 -2.32 4.15
C GLU A 33 -6.37 -0.97 4.69
N ILE A 34 -6.97 0.15 4.24
CA ILE A 34 -6.71 1.47 4.79
C ILE A 34 -7.43 1.57 6.13
N THR A 35 -6.68 1.37 7.22
CA THR A 35 -7.20 1.45 8.60
C THR A 35 -6.98 2.81 9.27
N GLU A 36 -6.21 3.68 8.64
CA GLU A 36 -5.81 5.01 9.10
C GLU A 36 -5.99 6.01 7.94
N ASP A 37 -6.07 7.31 8.18
CA ASP A 37 -6.05 8.30 7.09
C ASP A 37 -4.69 8.22 6.37
N LEU A 38 -4.71 7.61 5.17
CA LEU A 38 -3.54 7.46 4.30
C LEU A 38 -3.76 8.27 3.02
N ASP A 39 -2.80 9.13 2.71
CA ASP A 39 -2.85 10.02 1.55
C ASP A 39 -1.98 9.52 0.38
N ILE A 40 -2.29 10.02 -0.81
CA ILE A 40 -1.46 9.80 -2.00
C ILE A 40 -0.09 10.46 -1.77
N GLU A 41 0.97 9.83 -2.28
CA GLU A 41 2.38 10.20 -2.06
C GLU A 41 2.87 10.06 -0.61
N GLU A 42 2.03 9.54 0.30
CA GLU A 42 2.42 9.30 1.67
C GLU A 42 3.30 8.05 1.79
N LYS A 43 4.34 8.13 2.65
CA LYS A 43 5.25 7.02 2.92
C LYS A 43 4.62 6.07 3.94
N ILE A 44 4.44 4.83 3.54
CA ILE A 44 3.79 3.79 4.33
C ILE A 44 4.63 2.51 4.42
N CYS A 45 4.40 1.75 5.49
CA CYS A 45 4.84 0.37 5.64
C CYS A 45 3.70 -0.58 5.28
N PHE A 46 4.01 -1.69 4.63
CA PHE A 46 3.03 -2.71 4.27
C PHE A 46 3.67 -4.10 4.23
N ILE A 47 2.84 -5.14 4.18
CA ILE A 47 3.27 -6.52 3.97
C ILE A 47 2.84 -6.93 2.57
N VAL A 48 3.79 -7.41 1.78
CA VAL A 48 3.50 -7.99 0.46
C VAL A 48 3.21 -9.46 0.64
N ILE A 49 2.07 -9.90 0.12
CA ILE A 49 1.70 -11.31 0.01
C ILE A 49 1.58 -11.66 -1.48
N ASP A 50 2.06 -12.84 -1.85
CA ASP A 50 1.83 -13.41 -3.17
C ASP A 50 0.41 -13.98 -3.21
N LEU A 51 -0.41 -13.49 -4.13
CA LEU A 51 -1.81 -13.91 -4.31
C LEU A 51 -1.96 -14.32 -5.76
N ASP A 52 -2.44 -15.53 -6.07
CA ASP A 52 -2.67 -15.87 -7.47
C ASP A 52 -3.94 -15.18 -7.99
N PRO A 53 -3.88 -14.33 -9.04
CA PRO A 53 -2.69 -13.86 -9.78
C PRO A 53 -2.08 -12.54 -9.25
N GLY A 54 -0.75 -12.51 -9.02
CA GLY A 54 0.02 -11.32 -8.67
C GLY A 54 0.47 -11.17 -7.20
N LYS A 55 0.66 -9.91 -6.78
CA LYS A 55 1.09 -9.52 -5.44
C LYS A 55 0.13 -8.50 -4.87
N MET A 56 -0.15 -8.62 -3.58
CA MET A 56 -1.04 -7.73 -2.86
C MET A 56 -0.35 -7.17 -1.62
N ALA A 57 -0.57 -5.90 -1.34
CA ALA A 57 -0.16 -5.23 -0.11
C ALA A 57 -1.30 -5.27 0.90
N ILE A 58 -0.97 -5.68 2.13
CA ILE A 58 -1.87 -5.76 3.28
C ILE A 58 -1.25 -5.05 4.49
N ASN A 59 -2.08 -4.76 5.50
CA ASN A 59 -1.67 -4.15 6.76
C ASN A 59 -0.88 -2.84 6.53
N LEU A 60 -1.47 -1.92 5.75
CA LEU A 60 -0.87 -0.62 5.44
C LEU A 60 -0.84 0.24 6.70
N LYS A 61 0.31 0.86 6.98
CA LYS A 61 0.51 1.73 8.14
C LYS A 61 1.35 2.94 7.78
N ASN A 62 1.05 4.08 8.38
CA ASN A 62 1.88 5.27 8.21
C ASN A 62 3.27 5.06 8.85
N VAL A 63 4.35 5.40 8.14
CA VAL A 63 5.72 5.29 8.69
C VAL A 63 5.92 6.26 9.87
N ARG A 64 5.19 7.38 9.92
CA ARG A 64 5.26 8.37 11.00
C ARG A 64 4.64 7.90 12.32
N SER A 65 3.90 6.79 12.34
CA SER A 65 3.33 6.23 13.58
C SER A 65 4.35 5.43 14.42
N TYR A 66 5.62 5.37 13.97
CA TYR A 66 6.72 4.64 14.63
C TYR A 66 7.75 5.54 15.35
N ILE A 67 7.41 6.79 15.68
CA ILE A 67 8.24 7.73 16.47
C ILE A 67 7.65 7.97 17.86
#